data_AF-A0A158DRE8-F1
#
_entry.id   AF-A0A158DRE8-F1
#
_cell.length_a   1.000
_cell.length_b   1.000
_cell.length_c   1.000
_cell.angle_alpha   90.00
_cell.angle_beta   90.00
_cell.angle_gamma   90.00
#
_symmetry.space_group_name_H-M   'P 1'
#
loop_
_entity.id
_entity.type
_entity.pdbx_description
1 polymer ?
#
loop_
_entity_poly.entity_id
_entity_poly.type
_entity_poly.pdbx_seq_one_letter_code
_entity_poly.pdbx_strand_id
1 'polypeptide(L)' 'MDFFDTLREQIDTVRLPLVAVTVTAVARVNTPLLAIVHWHGFRRATPLVLPGIDIPPRPVPGSVIQFSEP' A
#
# COMPACT_ATOMS: atom_id res chain seq x y z
N MET A 1 -9.72 14.96 3.82
CA MET A 1 -9.36 13.90 4.76
C MET A 1 -7.94 14.14 5.21
N ASP A 2 -7.69 14.00 6.50
CA ASP A 2 -6.32 13.97 7.01
C ASP A 2 -5.63 12.67 6.54
N PHE A 3 -4.31 12.66 6.52
CA PHE A 3 -3.49 11.51 6.17
C PHE A 3 -3.90 10.25 6.96
N PHE A 4 -4.16 10.41 8.26
CA PHE A 4 -4.52 9.28 9.12
C PHE A 4 -5.89 8.68 8.77
N ASP A 5 -6.85 9.49 8.32
CA ASP A 5 -8.14 8.98 7.84
C ASP A 5 -7.95 8.13 6.59
N THR A 6 -7.18 8.64 5.62
CA THR A 6 -6.89 7.93 4.37
C THR A 6 -6.10 6.64 4.64
N LEU A 7 -5.14 6.68 5.57
CA LEU A 7 -4.39 5.50 5.97
C LEU A 7 -5.30 4.45 6.61
N ARG A 8 -6.24 4.88 7.46
CA ARG A 8 -7.19 3.98 8.10
C ARG A 8 -8.12 3.32 7.09
N GLU A 9 -8.66 4.09 6.14
CA GLU A 9 -9.47 3.55 5.03
C GLU A 9 -8.68 2.53 4.20
N GLN A 10 -7.39 2.77 3.95
CA GLN A 10 -6.55 1.78 3.29
C GLN A 10 -6.35 0.53 4.13
N ILE A 11 -6.11 0.63 5.44
CA ILE A 11 -6.00 -0.54 6.33
C ILE A 11 -7.29 -1.36 6.30
N ASP A 12 -8.44 -0.70 6.40
CA ASP A 12 -9.77 -1.34 6.40
C ASP A 12 -10.10 -1.99 5.04
N THR A 13 -9.61 -1.40 3.95
CA THR A 13 -9.76 -1.92 2.58
C THR A 13 -8.80 -3.08 2.29
N VAL A 14 -7.55 -2.95 2.73
CA VAL A 14 -6.50 -3.93 2.46
C VAL A 14 -6.62 -5.15 3.38
N ARG A 15 -7.17 -5.00 4.60
CA ARG A 15 -7.44 -6.09 5.55
C ARG A 15 -6.23 -6.98 5.83
N LEU A 16 -5.04 -6.37 5.82
CA LEU A 16 -3.78 -7.00 6.18
C LEU A 16 -3.04 -6.05 7.14
N PRO A 17 -2.13 -6.58 7.98
CA PRO A 17 -1.30 -5.72 8.79
C PRO A 17 -0.49 -4.76 7.92
N LEU A 18 -0.26 -3.56 8.44
CA LEU A 18 0.61 -2.57 7.80
C LEU A 18 2.06 -2.87 8.21
N VAL A 19 2.96 -3.06 7.24
CA VAL A 19 4.38 -3.36 7.54
C VAL A 19 5.11 -2.09 7.97
N ALA A 20 4.96 -1.02 7.19
CA ALA A 20 5.64 0.25 7.42
C ALA A 20 4.95 1.38 6.64
N VAL A 21 5.26 2.61 7.05
CA VAL A 21 5.05 3.82 6.24
C VAL A 21 6.39 4.53 6.14
N THR A 22 6.79 4.90 4.93
CA THR A 22 7.98 5.74 4.72
C THR A 22 7.57 7.01 4.00
N VAL A 23 8.10 8.14 4.43
CA VAL A 23 7.89 9.44 3.77
C VAL A 23 9.15 9.83 3.02
N THR A 24 8.99 10.30 1.79
CA THR A 24 10.09 10.75 0.94
C THR A 24 9.71 11.97 0.10
N ALA A 25 10.71 12.74 -0.32
CA ALA A 25 10.60 13.78 -1.33
C ALA A 25 11.90 13.85 -2.14
N VAL A 26 11.80 14.33 -3.37
CA VAL A 26 12.98 14.71 -4.16
C VAL A 26 13.53 16.02 -3.58
N ALA A 27 14.85 16.13 -3.47
CA ALA A 27 15.54 17.35 -3.02
C ALA A 27 15.47 18.48 -4.07
N ARG A 28 14.26 18.97 -4.36
CA ARG A 28 13.99 20.12 -5.22
C ARG A 28 12.85 20.95 -4.65
N VAL A 29 12.94 22.26 -4.87
CA VAL A 29 11.90 23.22 -4.51
C VAL A 29 10.55 22.80 -5.11
N ASN A 30 9.48 22.94 -4.33
CA ASN A 30 8.10 22.64 -4.74
C ASN A 30 7.85 21.17 -5.14
N THR A 31 8.61 20.21 -4.60
CA THR A 31 8.30 18.79 -4.75
C THR A 31 7.37 18.34 -3.61
N PRO A 32 6.23 17.69 -3.90
CA PRO A 32 5.35 17.18 -2.85
C PRO A 32 6.00 16.03 -2.07
N LEU A 33 5.62 15.90 -0.79
CA LEU A 33 5.94 14.72 0.01
C LEU A 33 5.09 13.52 -0.45
N LEU A 34 5.69 12.34 -0.46
CA LEU A 34 5.03 11.07 -0.75
C LEU A 34 5.13 10.15 0.46
N ALA A 35 3.99 9.68 0.97
CA ALA A 35 3.93 8.57 1.91
C ALA A 35 3.73 7.26 1.13
N ILE A 36 4.72 6.37 1.22
CA ILE A 36 4.62 5.01 0.68
C ILE A 36 4.12 4.09 1.80
N VAL A 37 3.02 3.40 1.53
CA VAL A 37 2.35 2.48 2.46
C VAL A 37 2.73 1.05 2.08
N HIS A 38 3.43 0.38 2.98
CA HIS A 38 4.10 -0.89 2.69
C HIS A 38 3.25 -2.08 3.10
N TRP A 39 2.74 -2.80 2.08
CA TRP A 39 1.99 -4.05 2.23
C TRP A 39 2.76 -5.29 1.74
N HIS A 40 3.91 -5.07 1.10
CA HIS A 40 4.60 -6.06 0.26
C HIS A 40 5.21 -7.25 1.03
N GLY A 41 5.21 -7.21 2.36
CA GLY A 41 5.51 -8.39 3.20
C GLY A 41 4.40 -9.45 3.21
N PHE A 42 3.21 -9.11 2.69
CA PHE A 42 2.05 -9.99 2.67
C PHE A 42 1.71 -10.43 1.24
N ARG A 43 1.10 -11.62 1.16
CA ARG A 43 0.51 -12.15 -0.08
C ARG A 43 -0.93 -12.55 0.16
N ARG A 44 -1.76 -12.44 -0.87
CA ARG A 44 -3.16 -12.89 -0.85
C ARG A 44 -3.30 -14.19 -1.63
N ALA A 45 -4.28 -15.00 -1.24
CA ALA A 45 -4.69 -16.12 -2.07
C ALA A 45 -5.05 -15.63 -3.48
N THR A 46 -4.62 -16.39 -4.48
CA THR A 46 -5.05 -16.14 -5.85
C THR A 46 -6.47 -16.70 -6.00
N PRO A 47 -7.45 -15.90 -6.47
CA PRO A 47 -8.85 -16.32 -6.46
C PRO A 47 -9.18 -17.39 -7.51
N LEU A 48 -8.30 -17.60 -8.49
CA LEU A 48 -8.43 -18.67 -9.47
C LEU A 48 -8.23 -20.02 -8.80
N VAL A 49 -9.10 -20.99 -9.10
CA VAL A 49 -8.98 -22.38 -8.67
C VAL A 49 -8.99 -23.26 -9.90
N LEU A 50 -7.98 -24.12 -10.04
CA LEU A 50 -7.85 -25.08 -11.13
C LEU A 50 -7.59 -26.48 -10.55
N PRO A 51 -8.37 -27.51 -10.93
CA PRO A 51 -8.19 -28.86 -10.40
C PRO A 51 -6.77 -29.39 -10.63
N GLY A 52 -6.13 -29.88 -9.56
CA GLY A 52 -4.79 -30.46 -9.62
C GLY A 52 -3.64 -29.46 -9.82
N ILE A 53 -3.92 -28.15 -9.83
CA ILE A 53 -2.90 -27.11 -10.00
C ILE A 53 -2.85 -26.26 -8.73
N ASP A 54 -1.70 -26.24 -8.07
CA ASP A 54 -1.42 -25.29 -7.01
C ASP A 54 -1.12 -23.92 -7.62
N ILE A 55 -1.89 -22.90 -7.23
CA ILE A 55 -1.75 -21.54 -7.75
C ILE A 55 -1.06 -20.68 -6.71
N PRO A 56 0.10 -20.08 -7.03
CA PRO A 56 0.87 -19.34 -6.05
C PRO A 56 0.10 -18.11 -5.56
N PRO A 57 0.28 -17.72 -4.29
CA PRO A 57 -0.33 -16.52 -3.74
C PRO A 57 0.26 -15.25 -4.36
N ARG A 58 -0.60 -14.27 -4.62
CA ARG A 58 -0.25 -13.03 -5.33
C ARG A 58 0.24 -11.93 -4.39
N PRO A 59 1.19 -11.09 -4.83
CA PRO A 59 1.66 -9.96 -4.03
C PRO A 59 0.53 -8.94 -3.82
N VAL A 60 0.59 -8.24 -2.69
CA VAL A 60 -0.28 -7.09 -2.43
C VAL A 60 0.38 -5.85 -3.04
N PRO A 61 -0.31 -5.11 -3.92
CA PRO A 61 0.22 -3.86 -4.47
C PRO A 61 0.53 -2.86 -3.35
N GLY A 62 1.66 -2.17 -3.46
CA GLY A 62 1.95 -1.01 -2.61
C GLY A 62 0.95 0.13 -2.88
N SER A 63 0.84 1.04 -1.91
CA SER A 63 0.03 2.25 -2.07
C SER A 63 0.89 3.48 -1.80
N VAL A 64 0.57 4.59 -2.47
CA VAL A 64 1.25 5.87 -2.28
C VAL A 64 0.20 6.95 -2.07
N ILE A 65 0.42 7.79 -1.06
CA ILE A 65 -0.38 8.97 -0.76
C ILE A 65 0.52 10.19 -0.98
N GLN A 66 0.08 11.11 -1.83
CA GLN A 66 0.75 12.39 -2.00
C GLN A 66 0.17 13.39 -1.00
N PHE A 67 1.03 14.13 -0.31
CA PHE A 67 0.61 15.29 0.47
C PHE A 67 0.44 16.47 -0.48
N SER A 68 -0.80 16.97 -0.57
CA SER A 68 -1.19 18.02 -1.50
C SER A 68 -0.93 19.44 -0.98
N GLU A 69 -0.59 19.58 0.30
CA GLU A 69 -0.28 20.85 0.96
C GLU A 69 1.16 20.82 1.51
N PRO A 70 1.93 21.93 1.45
CA PRO A 70 3.28 22.04 2.02
C PRO A 70 3.29 22.00 3.55
#